data_AF-A0A2T2UKM1-F1
#
_entry.id   AF-A0A2T2UKM1-F1
#
_cell.length_a   1.000
_cell.length_b   1.000
_cell.length_c   1.000
_cell.angle_alpha   90.00
_cell.angle_beta   90.00
_cell.angle_gamma   90.00
#
_symmetry.space_group_name_H-M   'P 1'
#
loop_
_entity.id
_entity.type
_entity.pdbx_description
1 polymer ?
#
loop_
_entity_poly.entity_id
_entity_poly.type
_entity_poly.pdbx_seq_one_letter_code
_entity_poly.pdbx_strand_id
1 'polypeptide(L)'
;MPTRQIPNHPSRRETDSDRQVRIRGRKPSALYGAVEPETGQRFPAEHERLNSDCFQVFLDRFVEAFPRSHNVMILDNGRFHKAKELSIPTGVQLKFLPPYSPELNLAQRL
;
A
#
# COMPACT_ATOMS: atom_id res chain seq x y z
N MET A 1 61.91 -35.57 12.57
CA MET A 1 61.08 -35.15 13.72
C MET A 1 60.59 -33.74 13.45
N PRO A 2 59.34 -33.52 12.98
CA PRO A 2 58.81 -32.17 12.83
C PRO A 2 58.07 -31.74 14.10
N THR A 3 58.47 -30.56 14.60
CA THR A 3 57.90 -29.87 15.76
C THR A 3 56.41 -29.56 15.55
N ARG A 4 55.59 -30.02 16.48
CA ARG A 4 54.14 -29.78 16.52
C ARG A 4 53.88 -28.30 16.83
N GLN A 5 53.44 -27.53 15.84
CA GLN A 5 53.03 -26.14 16.02
C GLN A 5 51.56 -26.11 16.48
N ILE A 6 51.33 -25.58 17.68
CA ILE A 6 49.99 -25.37 18.25
C ILE A 6 49.35 -24.19 17.49
N PRO A 7 48.11 -24.28 16.98
CA PRO A 7 47.48 -23.14 16.34
C PRO A 7 46.95 -22.16 17.39
N ASN A 8 47.44 -20.92 17.31
CA ASN A 8 46.85 -19.76 17.98
C ASN A 8 45.41 -19.57 17.48
N HIS A 9 44.48 -19.45 18.41
CA HIS A 9 43.07 -19.19 18.14
C HIS A 9 42.83 -17.68 18.04
N PRO A 10 42.51 -17.10 16.87
CA PRO A 10 41.98 -15.75 16.85
C PRO A 10 40.48 -15.80 17.15
N SER A 11 40.13 -15.32 18.34
CA SER A 11 38.81 -14.77 18.64
C SER A 11 38.43 -13.77 17.53
N ARG A 12 37.44 -14.12 16.71
CA ARG A 12 36.78 -13.20 15.79
C ARG A 12 35.28 -13.29 15.96
N ARG A 13 34.81 -12.45 16.89
CA ARG A 13 33.63 -11.59 16.80
C ARG A 13 32.54 -12.12 15.86
N GLU A 14 31.49 -12.68 16.46
CA GLU A 14 30.15 -12.64 15.86
C GLU A 14 29.83 -11.17 15.54
N THR A 15 29.85 -10.83 14.25
CA THR A 15 29.23 -9.59 13.79
C THR A 15 27.76 -9.90 13.58
N ASP A 16 26.96 -9.46 14.56
CA ASP A 16 25.53 -9.20 14.45
C ASP A 16 25.29 -8.08 13.43
N SER A 17 25.50 -8.38 12.14
CA SER A 17 25.05 -7.52 11.05
C SER A 17 24.02 -8.24 10.20
N ASP A 18 22.80 -7.75 10.32
CA ASP A 18 21.76 -7.80 9.30
C ASP A 18 21.20 -9.18 8.98
N ARG A 19 20.41 -9.69 9.94
CA ARG A 19 19.19 -10.43 9.61
C ARG A 19 18.20 -9.51 8.88
N GLN A 20 18.49 -9.15 7.63
CA GLN A 20 17.42 -8.81 6.69
C GLN A 20 17.06 -10.10 5.94
N VAL A 21 16.09 -10.82 6.50
CA VAL A 21 15.45 -11.93 5.79
C VAL A 21 14.72 -11.34 4.58
N ARG A 22 15.42 -11.27 3.45
CA ARG A 22 14.79 -10.99 2.16
C ARG A 22 13.88 -12.16 1.84
N ILE A 23 12.57 -12.00 2.00
CA ILE A 23 11.58 -12.99 1.55
C ILE A 23 11.63 -13.00 0.01
N ARG A 24 12.54 -13.81 -0.53
CA ARG A 24 12.70 -14.03 -1.97
C ARG A 24 11.43 -14.70 -2.49
N GLY A 25 10.59 -13.95 -3.23
CA GLY A 25 9.49 -14.53 -4.03
C GLY A 25 8.15 -13.80 -3.98
N ARG A 26 7.92 -12.84 -3.07
CA ARG A 26 6.63 -12.13 -3.04
C ARG A 26 6.63 -11.03 -4.10
N LYS A 27 5.78 -11.16 -5.12
CA LYS A 27 5.47 -10.05 -6.03
C LYS A 27 4.83 -8.91 -5.21
N PRO A 28 5.20 -7.65 -5.42
CA PRO A 28 4.54 -6.54 -4.75
C PRO A 28 3.06 -6.52 -5.16
N SER A 29 2.17 -6.46 -4.18
CA SER A 29 0.73 -6.21 -4.38
C SER A 29 0.39 -4.77 -3.99
N ALA A 30 -0.69 -4.26 -4.55
CA ALA A 30 -1.25 -2.95 -4.21
C ALA A 30 -2.49 -3.13 -3.34
N LEU A 31 -2.61 -2.29 -2.32
CA LEU A 31 -3.80 -2.22 -1.47
C LEU A 31 -4.54 -0.92 -1.76
N TYR A 32 -5.78 -1.04 -2.19
CA TYR A 32 -6.75 0.05 -2.27
C TYR A 32 -7.66 -0.04 -1.06
N GLY A 33 -8.07 1.11 -0.53
CA GLY A 33 -8.89 1.15 0.66
C GLY A 33 -9.69 2.43 0.77
N ALA A 34 -10.91 2.30 1.29
CA ALA A 34 -11.70 3.42 1.78
C ALA A 34 -11.99 3.21 3.27
N VAL A 35 -12.06 4.32 4.01
CA VAL A 35 -12.52 4.33 5.41
C VAL A 35 -13.59 5.39 5.53
N GLU A 36 -14.75 5.02 6.07
CA GLU A 36 -15.77 5.98 6.47
C GLU A 36 -15.31 6.69 7.75
N PRO A 37 -15.12 8.02 7.75
CA PRO A 37 -14.53 8.73 8.88
C PRO A 37 -15.36 8.67 10.17
N GLU A 38 -16.69 8.62 10.04
CA GLU A 38 -17.59 8.70 11.20
C GLU A 38 -17.69 7.36 11.95
N THR A 39 -17.88 6.26 11.22
CA THR A 39 -18.06 4.93 11.84
C THR A 39 -16.77 4.13 11.93
N GLY A 40 -15.75 4.50 11.15
CA GLY A 40 -14.53 3.73 10.98
C GLY A 40 -14.69 2.49 10.07
N GLN A 41 -15.84 2.32 9.40
CA GLN A 41 -16.07 1.21 8.46
C GLN A 41 -14.99 1.23 7.36
N ARG A 42 -14.38 0.07 7.10
CA ARG A 42 -13.27 -0.08 6.15
C ARG A 42 -13.69 -0.93 4.95
N PHE A 43 -13.20 -0.56 3.77
CA PHE A 43 -13.39 -1.33 2.53
C PHE A 43 -12.02 -1.55 1.85
N PRO A 44 -11.27 -2.60 2.23
CA PRO A 44 -9.99 -2.93 1.61
C PRO A 44 -10.16 -3.79 0.34
N ALA A 45 -9.28 -3.58 -0.64
CA ALA A 45 -9.16 -4.40 -1.84
C ALA A 45 -7.69 -4.57 -2.23
N GLU A 46 -7.20 -5.80 -2.21
CA GLU A 46 -5.86 -6.14 -2.70
C GLU A 46 -5.90 -6.42 -4.22
N HIS A 47 -4.93 -5.88 -4.93
CA HIS A 47 -4.78 -5.99 -6.37
C HIS A 47 -3.33 -6.24 -6.75
N GLU A 48 -3.11 -6.74 -7.96
CA GLU A 48 -1.76 -7.05 -8.44
C GLU A 48 -0.92 -5.79 -8.70
N ARG A 49 -1.54 -4.62 -8.95
CA ARG A 49 -0.86 -3.40 -9.40
C ARG A 49 -1.48 -2.13 -8.85
N LEU A 50 -0.64 -1.12 -8.66
CA LEU A 50 -1.04 0.25 -8.35
C LEU A 50 -1.18 1.04 -9.66
N ASN A 51 -2.35 0.97 -10.30
CA ASN A 51 -2.64 1.60 -11.59
C ASN A 51 -4.14 1.94 -11.74
N SER A 52 -4.48 2.65 -12.81
CA SER A 52 -5.85 3.12 -13.05
C SER A 52 -6.84 1.99 -13.32
N ASP A 53 -6.41 0.91 -13.98
CA ASP A 53 -7.28 -0.24 -14.26
C ASP A 53 -7.74 -0.92 -12.96
N CYS A 54 -6.81 -1.16 -12.03
CA CYS A 54 -7.13 -1.73 -10.74
C CYS A 54 -7.96 -0.76 -9.89
N PHE A 55 -7.72 0.56 -10.02
CA PHE A 55 -8.54 1.57 -9.36
C PHE A 55 -9.99 1.60 -9.90
N GLN A 56 -10.20 1.41 -11.21
CA GLN A 56 -11.55 1.28 -11.78
C GLN A 56 -12.30 0.09 -11.18
N VAL A 57 -11.66 -1.09 -11.16
CA VAL A 57 -12.25 -2.30 -10.54
C VAL A 57 -12.59 -2.06 -9.08
N PHE A 58 -11.76 -1.32 -8.35
CA PHE A 58 -12.05 -0.92 -6.98
C PHE A 58 -13.31 -0.03 -6.89
N LEU A 59 -13.46 0.98 -7.75
CA LEU A 59 -14.64 1.86 -7.77
C LEU A 59 -15.93 1.09 -8.08
N ASP A 60 -15.88 0.18 -9.05
CA ASP A 60 -17.03 -0.63 -9.45
C ASP A 60 -17.51 -1.51 -8.28
N ARG A 61 -16.57 -2.19 -7.60
CA ARG A 61 -16.88 -3.00 -6.41
C ARG A 61 -17.37 -2.16 -5.24
N PHE A 62 -16.83 -0.95 -5.10
CA PHE A 62 -17.20 -0.05 -4.02
C PHE A 62 -18.64 0.45 -4.16
N VAL A 63 -19.09 0.83 -5.36
CA VAL A 63 -20.48 1.25 -5.56
C VAL A 63 -21.48 0.11 -5.41
N GLU A 64 -21.10 -1.12 -5.79
CA GLU A 64 -21.91 -2.32 -5.56
C GLU A 64 -22.07 -2.65 -4.08
N ALA A 65 -21.03 -2.40 -3.27
CA ALA A 65 -21.07 -2.62 -1.83
C ALA A 65 -21.93 -1.58 -1.09
N PHE A 66 -22.02 -0.36 -1.63
CA PHE A 66 -22.76 0.76 -1.03
C PHE A 66 -23.77 1.40 -1.99
N PRO A 67 -24.73 0.64 -2.55
CA PRO A 67 -25.56 1.08 -3.68
C PRO A 67 -26.63 2.11 -3.30
N ARG A 68 -26.88 2.29 -1.99
CA ARG A 68 -27.85 3.25 -1.45
C ARG A 68 -27.20 4.53 -0.92
N SER A 69 -25.87 4.61 -0.98
CA SER A 69 -25.10 5.73 -0.44
C SER A 69 -24.63 6.65 -1.56
N HIS A 70 -24.56 7.95 -1.27
CA HIS A 70 -23.81 8.89 -2.10
C HIS A 70 -22.42 9.06 -1.49
N ASN A 71 -21.42 8.45 -2.10
CA ASN A 71 -20.10 8.31 -1.51
C ASN A 71 -19.14 9.38 -2.07
N VAL A 72 -18.64 10.25 -1.20
CA VAL A 72 -17.59 11.21 -1.54
C VAL A 72 -16.24 10.67 -1.09
N MET A 73 -15.38 10.33 -2.04
CA MET A 73 -14.05 9.80 -1.77
C MET A 73 -13.02 10.93 -1.81
N ILE A 74 -12.32 11.14 -0.69
CA ILE A 74 -11.20 12.08 -0.60
C ILE A 74 -9.91 11.34 -0.98
N LEU A 75 -9.25 11.79 -2.05
CA LEU A 75 -8.07 11.14 -2.62
C LEU A 75 -6.87 12.08 -2.62
N ASP A 76 -5.66 11.50 -2.62
CA ASP A 76 -4.45 12.24 -2.92
C ASP A 76 -4.33 12.56 -4.42
N ASN A 77 -3.32 13.32 -4.80
CA ASN A 77 -3.10 13.73 -6.19
C ASN A 77 -2.37 12.67 -7.05
N GLY A 78 -2.42 11.40 -6.66
CA GLY A 78 -1.83 10.28 -7.39
C GLY A 78 -2.25 10.24 -8.86
N ARG A 79 -1.29 10.04 -9.77
CA ARG A 79 -1.56 10.08 -11.22
C ARG A 79 -2.62 9.07 -11.67
N PHE A 80 -2.68 7.92 -11.02
CA PHE A 80 -3.61 6.84 -11.38
C PHE A 80 -5.06 7.16 -11.00
N HIS A 81 -5.32 8.01 -10.01
CA HIS A 81 -6.66 8.51 -9.67
C HIS A 81 -7.19 9.54 -10.67
N LYS A 82 -6.33 10.09 -11.54
CA LYS A 82 -6.66 11.15 -12.50
C LYS A 82 -6.60 10.68 -13.95
N ALA A 83 -6.54 9.37 -14.19
CA ALA A 83 -6.54 8.85 -15.55
C ALA A 83 -7.84 9.25 -16.26
N LYS A 84 -7.71 9.78 -17.47
CA LYS A 84 -8.83 10.27 -18.28
C LYS A 84 -9.82 9.17 -18.68
N GLU A 85 -9.39 7.91 -18.60
CA GLU A 85 -10.17 6.74 -18.97
C GLU A 85 -11.00 6.17 -17.80
N LEU A 86 -10.91 6.76 -16.59
CA LEU A 86 -11.73 6.34 -15.47
C LEU A 86 -13.21 6.69 -15.72
N SER A 87 -14.07 5.68 -15.65
CA SER A 87 -15.51 5.81 -15.65
C SER A 87 -16.00 5.88 -14.21
N ILE A 88 -16.23 7.08 -13.70
CA ILE A 88 -16.69 7.26 -12.32
C ILE A 88 -18.14 6.76 -12.18
N PRO A 89 -18.41 5.72 -11.37
CA PRO A 89 -19.76 5.17 -11.26
C PRO A 89 -20.75 6.15 -10.64
N THR A 90 -22.02 6.07 -11.05
CA THR A 90 -23.12 6.83 -10.44
C THR A 90 -23.21 6.50 -8.95
N GLY A 91 -23.13 7.50 -8.08
CA GLY A 91 -23.12 7.31 -6.63
C GLY A 91 -21.74 7.46 -5.98
N VAL A 92 -20.69 7.68 -6.78
CA VAL A 92 -19.35 8.03 -6.30
C VAL A 92 -18.95 9.41 -6.81
N GLN A 93 -18.44 10.26 -5.93
CA GLN A 93 -17.79 11.52 -6.28
C GLN A 93 -16.36 11.53 -5.78
N LEU A 94 -15.41 11.84 -6.66
CA LEU A 94 -14.00 12.00 -6.28
C LEU A 94 -13.69 13.45 -5.93
N LYS A 95 -13.05 13.67 -4.79
CA LYS A 95 -12.48 14.96 -4.38
C LYS A 95 -11.00 14.78 -4.09
N PHE A 96 -10.19 15.70 -4.62
CA PHE A 96 -8.75 15.64 -4.47
C PHE A 96 -8.30 16.62 -3.40
N LEU A 97 -7.38 16.18 -2.54
CA LEU A 97 -6.71 17.05 -1.57
C LEU A 97 -5.93 18.17 -2.29
N PRO A 98 -5.69 19.31 -1.61
CA PRO A 98 -4.75 20.32 -2.10
C PRO A 98 -3.36 19.71 -2.41
N PRO A 99 -2.63 20.26 -3.39
CA PRO A 99 -1.28 19.80 -3.71
C PRO A 99 -0.37 19.84 -2.47
N TYR A 100 0.49 18.82 -2.32
CA TYR A 100 1.52 18.75 -1.28
C TYR A 100 1.00 18.74 0.17
N SER A 101 -0.22 18.25 0.40
CA SER A 101 -0.78 18.01 1.74
C SER A 101 -0.90 16.51 2.09
N PRO A 102 0.20 15.74 2.11
CA PRO A 102 0.15 14.32 2.50
C PRO A 102 -0.36 14.12 3.94
N GLU A 103 -0.19 15.10 4.83
CA GLU A 103 -0.67 15.09 6.20
C GLU A 103 -2.21 15.02 6.31
N LEU A 104 -2.93 15.41 5.26
CA LEU A 104 -4.39 15.37 5.19
C LEU A 104 -4.94 14.04 4.67
N ASN A 105 -4.08 13.12 4.22
CA ASN A 105 -4.53 11.78 3.83
C ASN A 105 -4.77 10.92 5.08
N LEU A 106 -5.99 10.95 5.61
CA LEU A 106 -6.39 10.17 6.79
C LEU A 106 -6.07 8.67 6.64
N ALA A 107 -6.12 8.12 5.42
CA ALA A 107 -5.81 6.71 5.17
C ALA A 107 -4.33 6.33 5.44
N GLN A 108 -3.41 7.30 5.49
CA GLN A 108 -2.00 7.06 5.85
C GLN A 108 -1.75 7.05 7.37
N ARG A 109 -2.76 7.40 8.19
CA ARG A 109 -2.64 7.56 9.65
C ARG A 109 -3.49 6.56 10.46
N LEU A 110 -4.18 5.63 9.80
CA LEU A 110 -5.12 4.64 10.36
C LEU A 110 -4.54 3.22 10.42
#